data_AF-A0A6C0JQX6-F1
#
_entry.id   AF-A0A6C0JQX6-F1
#
_cell.length_a   1.000
_cell.length_b   1.000
_cell.length_c   1.000
_cell.angle_alpha   90.00
_cell.angle_beta   90.00
_cell.angle_gamma   90.00
#
_symmetry.space_group_name_H-M   'P 1'
#
loop_
_entity.id
_entity.type
_entity.pdbx_description
1 polymer ?
#
loop_
_entity_poly.entity_id
_entity_poly.type
_entity_poly.pdbx_seq_one_letter_code
_entity_poly.pdbx_strand_id
1 'polypeptide(L)'
;MDWMVERDLNLALKYAASSNNLTLAKLLLEPYKTLQQIVGISGDITNPNNTTPFQDDIRLVKDIDSAIIEACRSFGTVEIVRFLLRYSPERHMHLISACSGGNLDVVKMLINEFYIDPSLESEYGGRKNAALRTACDFEKIQVIKYLLEDPDVLNEEMDYLVNGFLHPDYESYKLVKDAIDKKNFGLDSNIYNLGIL
;
A
#
# COMPACT_ATOMS: atom_id res chain seq x y z
N MET A 1 20.18 9.82 25.35
CA MET A 1 20.26 8.56 24.60
C MET A 1 21.18 8.82 23.42
N ASP A 2 22.12 7.92 23.13
CA ASP A 2 23.23 8.18 22.22
C ASP A 2 22.77 8.05 20.75
N TRP A 3 23.00 9.08 19.93
CA TRP A 3 22.52 9.20 18.54
C TRP A 3 22.97 8.03 17.63
N MET A 4 24.03 7.32 18.01
CA MET A 4 24.51 6.11 17.35
C MET A 4 23.54 4.92 17.49
N VAL A 5 22.93 4.74 18.67
CA VAL A 5 22.02 3.60 18.94
C VAL A 5 20.71 3.72 18.15
N GLU A 6 20.27 4.95 17.88
CA GLU A 6 19.02 5.21 17.15
C GLU A 6 19.17 5.08 15.62
N ARG A 7 20.38 5.28 15.07
CA ARG A 7 20.63 5.04 13.63
C ARG A 7 20.61 3.55 13.30
N ASP A 8 20.92 2.72 14.29
CA ASP A 8 20.89 1.26 14.16
C ASP A 8 19.47 0.70 14.17
N LEU A 9 18.50 1.38 14.83
CA LEU A 9 17.11 0.91 14.89
C LEU A 9 16.41 0.93 13.51
N ASN A 10 16.46 2.04 12.77
CA ASN A 10 15.86 2.13 11.42
C ASN A 10 16.41 1.03 10.51
N LEU A 11 17.73 0.86 10.49
CA LEU A 11 18.40 -0.13 9.65
C LEU A 11 18.06 -1.56 10.07
N ALA A 12 18.10 -1.86 11.37
CA ALA A 12 17.77 -3.18 11.91
C ALA A 12 16.28 -3.52 11.67
N LEU A 13 15.38 -2.55 11.79
CA LEU A 13 13.96 -2.76 11.56
C LEU A 13 13.65 -2.99 10.08
N LYS A 14 14.28 -2.23 9.18
CA LYS A 14 14.20 -2.49 7.73
C LYS A 14 14.71 -3.88 7.37
N TYR A 15 15.84 -4.30 7.94
CA TYR A 15 16.37 -5.64 7.74
C TYR A 15 15.40 -6.71 8.25
N ALA A 16 14.83 -6.52 9.44
CA ALA A 16 13.82 -7.44 9.97
C ALA A 16 12.60 -7.51 9.03
N ALA A 17 12.15 -6.37 8.52
CA ALA A 17 11.01 -6.24 7.62
C ALA A 17 11.24 -6.93 6.27
N SER A 18 12.38 -6.67 5.60
CA SER A 18 12.72 -7.27 4.30
C SER A 18 13.00 -8.77 4.40
N SER A 19 13.51 -9.25 5.54
CA SER A 19 13.75 -10.67 5.80
C SER A 19 12.55 -11.42 6.39
N ASN A 20 11.39 -10.75 6.54
CA ASN A 20 10.19 -11.28 7.21
C ASN A 20 10.48 -11.83 8.63
N ASN A 21 11.45 -11.26 9.33
CA ASN A 21 11.85 -11.68 10.67
C ASN A 21 10.98 -10.99 11.74
N LEU A 22 9.76 -11.49 11.90
CA LEU A 22 8.78 -10.98 12.86
C LEU A 22 9.31 -10.99 14.31
N THR A 23 10.11 -11.99 14.68
CA THR A 23 10.69 -12.10 16.03
C THR A 23 11.65 -10.94 16.30
N LEU A 24 12.52 -10.64 15.35
CA LEU A 24 13.45 -9.52 15.45
C LEU A 24 12.69 -8.18 15.49
N ALA A 25 11.70 -7.99 14.62
CA ALA A 25 10.89 -6.77 14.64
C ALA A 25 10.18 -6.55 15.98
N LYS A 26 9.62 -7.61 16.58
CA LYS A 26 9.04 -7.56 17.93
C LYS A 26 10.08 -7.16 18.97
N LEU A 27 11.24 -7.82 18.98
CA LEU A 27 12.33 -7.52 19.92
C LEU A 27 12.77 -6.05 19.84
N LEU A 28 12.93 -5.54 18.62
CA LEU A 28 13.30 -4.15 18.36
C LEU A 28 12.24 -3.15 18.85
N LEU A 29 10.96 -3.54 18.81
CA LEU A 29 9.83 -2.68 19.20
C LEU A 29 9.33 -2.90 20.63
N GLU A 30 9.81 -3.92 21.37
CA GLU A 30 9.42 -4.15 22.77
C GLU A 30 9.64 -2.93 23.69
N PRO A 31 10.74 -2.16 23.60
CA PRO A 31 10.93 -0.96 24.41
C PRO A 31 9.88 0.14 24.18
N TYR A 32 9.22 0.09 23.02
CA TYR A 32 8.27 1.11 22.54
C TYR A 32 6.80 0.67 22.67
N LYS A 33 6.55 -0.53 23.22
CA LYS A 33 5.21 -1.14 23.34
C LYS A 33 4.25 -0.34 24.22
N THR A 34 4.77 0.40 25.21
CA THR A 34 3.98 1.30 26.07
C THR A 34 3.60 2.62 25.38
N LEU A 35 4.30 3.03 24.32
CA LEU A 35 3.96 4.23 23.55
C LEU A 35 2.63 4.10 22.81
N GLN A 36 2.10 2.88 22.63
CA GLN A 36 0.72 2.65 22.15
C GLN A 36 -0.35 3.33 23.01
N GLN A 37 -0.08 3.68 24.28
CA GLN A 37 -1.00 4.48 25.09
C GLN A 37 -0.98 5.98 24.73
N ILE A 38 0.03 6.46 24.00
CA ILE A 38 0.16 7.85 23.56
C ILE A 38 -0.43 8.05 22.16
N VAL A 39 -0.51 7.01 21.32
CA VAL A 39 -1.12 7.06 19.98
C VAL A 39 -2.65 6.93 20.01
N GLY A 40 -3.28 7.32 21.11
CA GLY A 40 -4.70 7.68 21.16
C GLY A 40 -4.98 9.04 20.51
N ILE A 41 -4.26 9.39 19.43
CA ILE A 41 -4.45 10.64 18.70
C ILE A 41 -5.17 10.30 17.40
N SER A 42 -6.48 10.12 17.51
CA SER A 42 -7.44 10.44 16.45
C SER A 42 -7.64 11.96 16.32
N GLY A 43 -6.66 12.76 16.75
CA GLY A 43 -6.70 14.21 16.70
C GLY A 43 -5.82 14.68 15.57
N ASP A 44 -6.46 15.12 14.49
CA ASP A 44 -5.92 15.94 13.41
C ASP A 44 -4.46 16.41 13.64
N ILE A 45 -3.52 15.67 13.07
CA ILE A 45 -2.07 15.95 13.12
C ILE A 45 -1.71 17.29 12.45
N THR A 46 -2.68 17.98 11.85
CA THR A 46 -2.51 19.32 11.26
C THR A 46 -2.84 20.45 12.24
N ASN A 47 -3.39 20.18 13.44
CA ASN A 47 -3.72 21.21 14.42
C ASN A 47 -2.47 21.65 15.22
N PRO A 48 -1.97 22.88 15.03
CA PRO A 48 -0.75 23.37 15.68
C PRO A 48 -0.89 23.58 17.20
N ASN A 49 -2.09 23.42 17.78
CA ASN A 49 -2.37 23.63 19.20
C ASN A 49 -2.50 22.33 20.02
N ASN A 50 -2.42 21.15 19.40
CA ASN A 50 -2.30 19.91 20.14
C ASN A 50 -0.83 19.71 20.49
N THR A 51 -0.51 19.67 21.79
CA THR A 51 0.85 19.56 22.32
C THR A 51 1.63 18.47 21.57
N THR A 52 2.68 18.89 20.89
CA THR A 52 3.58 18.12 20.05
C THR A 52 3.88 16.74 20.63
N PRO A 53 3.74 15.63 19.87
CA PRO A 53 4.35 14.36 20.25
C PRO A 53 5.84 14.60 20.50
N PHE A 54 6.44 13.91 21.48
CA PHE A 54 7.88 14.00 21.68
C PHE A 54 8.57 13.70 20.34
N GLN A 55 9.60 14.48 19.98
CA GLN A 55 10.25 14.41 18.67
C GLN A 55 10.74 12.97 18.32
N ASP A 56 11.01 12.16 19.35
CA ASP A 56 11.39 10.76 19.27
C ASP A 56 10.23 9.85 18.79
N ASP A 57 8.98 10.15 19.15
CA ASP A 57 7.79 9.41 18.70
C ASP A 57 7.57 9.62 17.19
N ILE A 58 7.76 10.86 16.72
CA ILE A 58 7.63 11.21 15.29
C ILE A 58 8.71 10.50 14.48
N ARG A 59 9.94 10.39 15.00
CA ARG A 59 11.03 9.69 14.33
C ARG A 59 10.80 8.19 14.28
N LEU A 60 10.34 7.58 15.39
CA LEU A 60 10.02 6.17 15.44
C LEU A 60 8.94 5.78 14.42
N VAL A 61 7.86 6.56 14.33
CA VAL A 61 6.79 6.32 13.33
C VAL A 61 7.36 6.31 11.91
N LYS A 62 8.21 7.30 11.57
CA LYS A 62 8.88 7.36 10.25
C LYS A 62 9.81 6.16 9.99
N ASP A 63 10.52 5.70 11.01
CA ASP A 63 11.39 4.53 10.90
C ASP A 63 10.57 3.25 10.66
N ILE A 64 9.44 3.12 11.35
CA ILE A 64 8.48 2.03 11.15
C ILE A 64 7.87 2.09 9.76
N ASP A 65 7.40 3.25 9.30
CA ASP A 65 6.86 3.43 7.95
C ASP A 65 7.86 3.03 6.88
N SER A 66 9.11 3.46 7.05
CA SER A 66 10.20 3.09 6.14
C SER A 66 10.43 1.58 6.11
N ALA A 67 10.30 0.88 7.24
CA ALA A 67 10.41 -0.57 7.31
C ALA A 67 9.21 -1.28 6.68
N ILE A 68 7.99 -0.76 6.88
CA ILE A 68 6.78 -1.28 6.23
C ILE A 68 6.90 -1.15 4.71
N ILE A 69 7.34 0.01 4.19
CA ILE A 69 7.53 0.24 2.75
C ILE A 69 8.48 -0.81 2.15
N GLU A 70 9.60 -1.08 2.83
CA GLU A 70 10.56 -2.09 2.38
C GLU A 70 9.96 -3.51 2.36
N ALA A 71 9.22 -3.87 3.42
CA ALA A 71 8.51 -5.15 3.46
C ALA A 71 7.42 -5.26 2.40
N CYS A 72 6.65 -4.20 2.15
CA CYS A 72 5.62 -4.18 1.11
C CYS A 72 6.20 -4.44 -0.28
N ARG A 73 7.44 -4.01 -0.54
CA ARG A 73 8.13 -4.25 -1.82
C ARG A 73 8.76 -5.64 -1.93
N SER A 74 8.91 -6.34 -0.82
CA SER A 74 9.49 -7.69 -0.72
C SER A 74 8.39 -8.76 -0.71
N PHE A 75 8.66 -9.98 -1.19
CA PHE A 75 7.67 -11.07 -1.18
C PHE A 75 7.57 -11.77 0.18
N GLY A 76 6.38 -12.27 0.54
CA GLY A 76 6.18 -13.16 1.69
C GLY A 76 6.17 -12.48 3.07
N THR A 77 6.03 -11.16 3.13
CA THR A 77 6.18 -10.32 4.34
C THR A 77 4.86 -9.97 5.06
N VAL A 78 3.74 -10.63 4.73
CA VAL A 78 2.39 -10.25 5.21
C VAL A 78 2.32 -10.10 6.72
N GLU A 79 2.85 -11.06 7.48
CA GLU A 79 2.75 -11.06 8.95
C GLU A 79 3.56 -9.94 9.62
N ILE A 80 4.74 -9.61 9.09
CA ILE A 80 5.51 -8.48 9.62
C ILE A 80 4.86 -7.15 9.26
N VAL A 81 4.33 -6.99 8.04
CA VAL A 81 3.57 -5.80 7.65
C VAL A 81 2.35 -5.63 8.56
N ARG A 82 1.57 -6.68 8.75
CA ARG A 82 0.40 -6.72 9.65
C ARG A 82 0.76 -6.28 11.07
N PHE A 83 1.90 -6.75 11.58
CA PHE A 83 2.37 -6.38 12.91
C PHE A 83 2.77 -4.89 12.98
N LEU A 84 3.56 -4.41 12.03
CA LEU A 84 4.08 -3.05 12.00
C LEU A 84 2.98 -2.00 11.75
N LEU A 85 1.93 -2.32 10.99
CA LEU A 85 0.78 -1.43 10.75
C LEU A 85 0.01 -1.01 12.02
N ARG A 86 0.23 -1.71 13.15
CA ARG A 86 -0.31 -1.32 14.47
C ARG A 86 0.30 -0.02 15.00
N TYR A 87 1.41 0.42 14.40
CA TYR A 87 2.16 1.60 14.81
C TYR A 87 2.14 2.71 13.74
N SER A 88 1.51 2.47 12.58
CA SER A 88 1.46 3.45 11.49
C SER A 88 0.04 3.98 11.26
N PRO A 89 -0.16 5.31 11.29
CA PRO A 89 -1.42 5.94 10.94
C PRO A 89 -1.63 6.05 9.41
N GLU A 90 -0.56 6.15 8.61
CA GLU A 90 -0.64 6.46 7.18
C GLU A 90 -0.57 5.20 6.29
N ARG A 91 -1.70 4.52 6.16
CA ARG A 91 -1.71 3.17 5.56
C ARG A 91 -1.77 3.15 4.03
N HIS A 92 -2.21 4.24 3.41
CA HIS A 92 -2.38 4.33 1.96
C HIS A 92 -1.04 4.25 1.20
N MET A 93 0.01 4.90 1.70
CA MET A 93 1.35 4.84 1.08
C MET A 93 1.93 3.41 1.06
N HIS A 94 1.57 2.56 2.03
CA HIS A 94 2.00 1.17 2.05
C HIS A 94 1.30 0.35 0.96
N LEU A 95 0.05 0.67 0.61
CA LEU A 95 -0.67 0.04 -0.51
C LEU A 95 0.03 0.35 -1.83
N ILE A 96 0.36 1.62 -2.10
CA ILE A 96 1.13 2.02 -3.29
C ILE A 96 2.45 1.27 -3.35
N SER A 97 3.17 1.18 -2.22
CA SER A 97 4.46 0.48 -2.16
C SER A 97 4.31 -1.02 -2.44
N ALA A 98 3.25 -1.67 -1.93
CA ALA A 98 2.96 -3.08 -2.22
C ALA A 98 2.61 -3.29 -3.71
N CYS A 99 1.85 -2.36 -4.30
CA CYS A 99 1.54 -2.35 -5.73
C CYS A 99 2.81 -2.20 -6.59
N SER A 100 3.77 -1.36 -6.18
CA SER A 100 5.04 -1.21 -6.90
C SER A 100 5.93 -2.46 -6.84
N GLY A 101 5.92 -3.17 -5.70
CA GLY A 101 6.65 -4.43 -5.53
C GLY A 101 5.97 -5.64 -6.19
N GLY A 102 4.66 -5.57 -6.43
CA GLY A 102 3.87 -6.70 -6.90
C GLY A 102 3.52 -7.70 -5.79
N ASN A 103 3.57 -7.28 -4.52
CA ASN A 103 3.26 -8.14 -3.38
C ASN A 103 1.72 -8.24 -3.20
N LEU A 104 1.12 -9.13 -3.99
CA LEU A 104 -0.33 -9.32 -4.04
C LEU A 104 -0.94 -9.66 -2.67
N ASP A 105 -0.25 -10.46 -1.85
CA ASP A 105 -0.79 -10.87 -0.55
C ASP A 105 -0.90 -9.67 0.41
N VAL A 106 0.08 -8.77 0.40
CA VAL A 106 0.02 -7.52 1.17
C VAL A 106 -1.05 -6.58 0.60
N VAL A 107 -1.17 -6.45 -0.72
CA VAL A 107 -2.25 -5.65 -1.36
C VAL A 107 -3.62 -6.13 -0.90
N LYS A 108 -3.88 -7.45 -0.96
CA LYS A 108 -5.13 -8.07 -0.50
C LYS A 108 -5.39 -7.82 0.97
N MET A 109 -4.38 -7.99 1.82
CA MET A 109 -4.50 -7.74 3.25
C MET A 109 -4.85 -6.27 3.53
N LEU A 110 -4.16 -5.33 2.89
CA LEU A 110 -4.37 -3.89 3.07
C LEU A 110 -5.79 -3.47 2.68
N ILE A 111 -6.30 -3.95 1.54
CA ILE A 111 -7.65 -3.61 1.06
C ILE A 111 -8.72 -4.31 1.91
N ASN A 112 -8.62 -5.62 2.12
CA ASN A 112 -9.73 -6.39 2.70
C ASN A 112 -9.76 -6.38 4.24
N GLU A 113 -8.60 -6.38 4.89
CA GLU A 113 -8.52 -6.45 6.36
C GLU A 113 -8.34 -5.08 7.01
N PHE A 114 -7.68 -4.15 6.31
CA PHE A 114 -7.47 -2.78 6.79
C PHE A 114 -8.37 -1.75 6.10
N TYR A 115 -9.25 -2.18 5.19
CA TYR A 115 -10.26 -1.35 4.51
C TYR A 115 -9.67 -0.10 3.83
N ILE A 116 -8.50 -0.24 3.23
CA ILE A 116 -7.86 0.87 2.51
C ILE A 116 -8.48 0.99 1.13
N ASP A 117 -9.03 2.17 0.84
CA ASP A 117 -9.61 2.51 -0.45
C ASP A 117 -8.51 2.56 -1.55
N PRO A 118 -8.57 1.67 -2.57
CA PRO A 118 -7.57 1.61 -3.64
C PRO A 118 -7.69 2.76 -4.66
N SER A 119 -8.78 3.54 -4.62
CA SER A 119 -9.04 4.68 -5.50
C SER A 119 -8.36 5.97 -5.07
N LEU A 120 -7.81 6.01 -3.86
CA LEU A 120 -7.17 7.19 -3.31
C LEU A 120 -5.94 7.62 -4.14
N GLU A 121 -5.69 8.92 -4.14
CA GLU A 121 -4.55 9.57 -4.78
C GLU A 121 -3.27 9.45 -3.96
N SER A 122 -2.10 9.64 -4.58
CA SER A 122 -0.84 9.63 -3.84
C SER A 122 -0.55 10.97 -3.17
N GLU A 123 0.29 10.99 -2.13
CA GLU A 123 0.68 12.22 -1.44
C GLU A 123 1.36 13.26 -2.36
N TYR A 124 1.92 12.82 -3.49
CA TYR A 124 2.65 13.66 -4.45
C TYR A 124 1.86 14.00 -5.72
N GLY A 125 0.62 13.54 -5.89
CA GLY A 125 -0.10 13.69 -7.16
C GLY A 125 -1.61 13.77 -7.00
N GLY A 126 -2.25 14.70 -7.72
CA GLY A 126 -3.68 14.96 -7.66
C GLY A 126 -4.56 14.07 -8.56
N ARG A 127 -4.19 12.80 -8.76
CA ARG A 127 -5.00 11.84 -9.53
C ARG A 127 -5.28 10.59 -8.71
N LYS A 128 -6.52 10.13 -8.80
CA LYS A 128 -7.02 8.93 -8.15
C LYS A 128 -6.46 7.65 -8.77
N ASN A 129 -6.83 6.51 -8.19
CA ASN A 129 -6.35 5.17 -8.54
C ASN A 129 -4.82 5.06 -8.49
N ALA A 130 -4.17 5.68 -7.50
CA ALA A 130 -2.71 5.66 -7.39
C ALA A 130 -2.17 4.22 -7.29
N ALA A 131 -2.88 3.33 -6.59
CA ALA A 131 -2.52 1.92 -6.49
C ALA A 131 -2.49 1.22 -7.86
N LEU A 132 -3.54 1.39 -8.67
CA LEU A 132 -3.62 0.80 -10.01
C LEU A 132 -2.56 1.39 -10.94
N ARG A 133 -2.43 2.72 -10.97
CA ARG A 133 -1.42 3.43 -11.77
C ARG A 133 -0.03 2.87 -11.47
N THR A 134 0.38 2.83 -10.21
CA THR A 134 1.68 2.30 -9.80
C THR A 134 1.85 0.83 -10.15
N ALA A 135 0.81 -0.01 -10.02
CA ALA A 135 0.90 -1.40 -10.46
C ALA A 135 1.14 -1.51 -11.98
N CYS A 136 0.54 -0.63 -12.79
CA CYS A 136 0.79 -0.54 -14.22
C CYS A 136 2.21 -0.06 -14.55
N ASP A 137 2.72 1.00 -13.90
CA ASP A 137 4.09 1.53 -14.11
C ASP A 137 5.17 0.45 -13.99
N PHE A 138 4.96 -0.51 -13.08
CA PHE A 138 5.92 -1.57 -12.77
C PHE A 138 5.52 -2.94 -13.34
N GLU A 139 4.51 -3.00 -14.22
CA GLU A 139 3.97 -4.22 -14.85
C GLU A 139 3.64 -5.34 -13.84
N LYS A 140 2.99 -5.00 -12.73
CA LYS A 140 2.61 -5.97 -11.70
C LYS A 140 1.28 -6.64 -12.03
N ILE A 141 1.31 -7.47 -13.07
CA ILE A 141 0.14 -8.10 -13.71
C ILE A 141 -0.87 -8.71 -12.72
N GLN A 142 -0.41 -9.47 -11.73
CA GLN A 142 -1.30 -10.10 -10.76
C GLN A 142 -1.99 -9.09 -9.83
N VAL A 143 -1.29 -8.01 -9.49
CA VAL A 143 -1.87 -6.89 -8.72
C VAL A 143 -2.86 -6.11 -9.59
N ILE A 144 -2.52 -5.84 -10.85
CA ILE A 144 -3.42 -5.15 -11.79
C ILE A 144 -4.74 -5.92 -11.92
N LYS A 145 -4.69 -7.23 -12.19
CA LYS A 145 -5.89 -8.07 -12.31
C LYS A 145 -6.76 -7.98 -11.06
N TYR A 146 -6.15 -8.11 -9.88
CA TYR A 146 -6.86 -8.01 -8.61
C TYR A 146 -7.51 -6.62 -8.40
N LEU A 147 -6.77 -5.53 -8.67
CA LEU A 147 -7.31 -4.17 -8.51
C LEU A 147 -8.44 -3.87 -9.51
N LEU A 148 -8.39 -4.43 -10.73
CA LEU A 148 -9.45 -4.24 -11.73
C LEU A 148 -10.77 -4.94 -11.38
N GLU A 149 -10.72 -5.94 -10.49
CA GLU A 149 -11.90 -6.61 -9.93
C GLU A 149 -12.52 -5.83 -8.77
N ASP A 150 -11.79 -4.87 -8.19
CA ASP A 150 -12.25 -4.07 -7.07
C ASP A 150 -13.25 -2.99 -7.54
N PRO A 151 -14.47 -2.92 -6.96
CA PRO A 151 -15.50 -1.98 -7.39
C PRO A 151 -15.18 -0.52 -7.07
N ASP A 152 -14.30 -0.25 -6.10
CA ASP A 152 -13.96 1.11 -5.70
C ASP A 152 -12.97 1.77 -6.68
N VAL A 153 -12.29 0.97 -7.52
CA VAL A 153 -11.42 1.49 -8.58
C VAL A 153 -12.23 2.24 -9.64
N LEU A 154 -11.87 3.52 -9.83
CA LEU A 154 -12.65 4.45 -10.63
C LEU A 154 -12.38 4.31 -12.14
N ASN A 155 -13.45 4.14 -12.92
CA ASN A 155 -13.34 3.95 -14.36
C ASN A 155 -12.78 5.18 -15.10
N GLU A 156 -13.16 6.38 -14.68
CA GLU A 156 -12.74 7.64 -15.31
C GLU A 156 -11.22 7.84 -15.35
N GLU A 157 -10.50 7.31 -14.35
CA GLU A 157 -9.03 7.35 -14.35
C GLU A 157 -8.40 6.21 -15.18
N MET A 158 -9.14 5.14 -15.47
CA MET A 158 -8.66 4.06 -16.35
C MET A 158 -8.56 4.53 -17.81
N ASP A 159 -9.48 5.38 -18.27
CA ASP A 159 -9.42 5.98 -19.60
C ASP A 159 -8.15 6.83 -19.78
N TYR A 160 -7.74 7.57 -18.73
CA TYR A 160 -6.48 8.33 -18.76
C TYR A 160 -5.27 7.39 -18.91
N LEU A 161 -5.28 6.24 -18.22
CA LEU A 161 -4.20 5.27 -18.31
C LEU A 161 -3.98 4.81 -19.75
N VAL A 162 -5.02 4.37 -20.45
CA VAL A 162 -4.88 3.85 -21.82
C VAL A 162 -4.68 4.95 -22.87
N ASN A 163 -5.16 6.17 -22.65
CA ASN A 163 -5.09 7.22 -23.68
C ASN A 163 -3.85 8.11 -23.60
N GLY A 164 -3.15 8.14 -22.46
CA GLY A 164 -2.04 9.08 -22.27
C GLY A 164 -0.88 8.60 -21.41
N PHE A 165 -0.94 7.39 -20.86
CA PHE A 165 0.06 6.92 -19.90
C PHE A 165 0.70 5.58 -20.30
N LEU A 166 -0.11 4.55 -20.55
CA LEU A 166 0.34 3.21 -20.90
C LEU A 166 0.60 3.10 -22.39
N HIS A 167 1.68 2.42 -22.76
CA HIS A 167 1.99 2.14 -24.15
C HIS A 167 1.30 0.83 -24.61
N PRO A 168 0.74 0.74 -25.83
CA PRO A 168 -0.08 -0.40 -26.29
C PRO A 168 0.59 -1.78 -26.23
N ASP A 169 1.92 -1.83 -26.27
CA ASP A 169 2.67 -3.09 -26.21
C ASP A 169 2.70 -3.73 -24.82
N TYR A 170 2.43 -2.97 -23.77
CA TYR A 170 2.46 -3.46 -22.39
C TYR A 170 1.22 -4.30 -22.05
N GLU A 171 1.38 -5.32 -21.20
CA GLU A 171 0.26 -6.17 -20.80
C GLU A 171 -0.71 -5.39 -19.90
N SER A 172 -0.20 -4.47 -19.07
CA SER A 172 -1.04 -3.54 -18.30
C SER A 172 -2.02 -2.75 -19.17
N TYR A 173 -1.59 -2.24 -20.34
CA TYR A 173 -2.45 -1.54 -21.28
C TYR A 173 -3.62 -2.41 -21.71
N LYS A 174 -3.33 -3.65 -22.13
CA LYS A 174 -4.34 -4.59 -22.62
C LYS A 174 -5.35 -4.93 -21.53
N LEU A 175 -4.89 -5.20 -20.31
CA LEU A 175 -5.76 -5.52 -19.18
C LEU A 175 -6.68 -4.36 -18.80
N VAL A 176 -6.15 -3.14 -18.73
CA VAL A 176 -6.94 -1.96 -18.40
C VAL A 176 -7.94 -1.67 -19.53
N LYS A 177 -7.52 -1.79 -20.80
CA LYS A 177 -8.41 -1.61 -21.96
C LYS A 177 -9.55 -2.63 -21.96
N ASP A 178 -9.24 -3.90 -21.73
CA ASP A 178 -10.22 -4.99 -21.65
C ASP A 178 -11.22 -4.75 -20.51
N ALA A 179 -10.75 -4.23 -19.36
CA ALA A 179 -11.61 -3.91 -18.23
C ALA A 179 -12.55 -2.73 -18.53
N ILE A 180 -12.07 -1.68 -19.21
CA ILE A 180 -12.90 -0.58 -19.71
C ILE A 180 -13.98 -1.11 -20.66
N ASP A 181 -13.59 -1.94 -21.63
CA ASP A 181 -14.51 -2.49 -22.62
C ASP A 181 -15.58 -3.38 -21.98
N LYS A 182 -15.19 -4.30 -21.09
CA LYS A 182 -16.14 -5.15 -20.36
C LYS A 182 -17.21 -4.34 -19.61
N LYS A 183 -16.80 -3.26 -18.94
CA LYS A 183 -17.71 -2.39 -18.18
C LYS A 183 -18.60 -1.56 -19.10
N ASN A 184 -18.07 -1.02 -20.20
CA ASN A 184 -18.83 -0.22 -21.16
C ASN A 184 -19.87 -1.04 -21.94
N PHE A 185 -19.58 -2.31 -22.22
CA PHE A 185 -20.48 -3.19 -22.97
C PHE A 185 -21.39 -4.06 -22.08
N GLY A 186 -21.36 -3.89 -20.75
CA GLY A 186 -22.17 -4.69 -19.83
C GLY A 186 -21.87 -6.20 -19.93
N LEU A 187 -20.65 -6.58 -20.35
CA LEU A 187 -20.19 -7.96 -20.48
C LEU A 187 -19.81 -8.53 -19.12
N ASP A 188 -20.66 -8.29 -18.13
CA ASP A 188 -20.52 -8.83 -16.80
C ASP A 188 -20.78 -10.33 -16.90
N SER A 189 -19.69 -11.10 -16.93
CA SER A 189 -19.45 -12.52 -16.57
C SER A 189 -20.50 -13.64 -16.81
N ASN A 190 -21.77 -13.35 -17.08
CA ASN A 190 -22.86 -14.30 -17.30
C ASN A 190 -23.10 -14.68 -18.77
N ILE A 191 -22.51 -13.99 -19.76
CA ILE A 191 -22.72 -14.34 -21.18
C ILE A 191 -21.67 -15.36 -21.69
N TYR A 192 -20.50 -15.48 -21.03
CA TYR A 192 -19.46 -16.42 -21.45
C TYR A 192 -19.72 -17.89 -21.04
N ASN A 193 -20.75 -18.17 -20.22
CA ASN A 193 -21.13 -19.54 -19.83
C ASN A 193 -22.25 -20.15 -20.68
N LEU A 194 -22.76 -19.45 -21.69
CA LEU A 194 -23.76 -19.97 -22.62
C LEU A 194 -23.20 -19.91 -24.04
N GLY A 195 -22.39 -20.91 -24.41
CA GLY A 195 -21.78 -21.05 -25.74
C GLY A 195 -22.81 -21.08 -26.87
N ILE A 196 -23.31 -19.90 -27.24
CA ILE A 196 -24.26 -19.68 -28.32
C ILE A 196 -23.72 -18.52 -29.15
N LEU A 197 -22.86 -18.85 -30.12
CA LEU A 197 -22.81 -18.24 -31.44
C LEU A 197 -23.15 -19.35 -32.44
#